data_AF-A0A3C0R6A0-F1
#
_entry.id   AF-A0A3C0R6A0-F1
#
_cell.length_a   1.000
_cell.length_b   1.000
_cell.length_c   1.000
_cell.angle_alpha   90.00
_cell.angle_beta   90.00
_cell.angle_gamma   90.00
#
_symmetry.space_group_name_H-M   'P 1'
#
loop_
_entity.id
_entity.type
_entity.pdbx_description
1 polymer ?
#
loop_
_entity_poly.entity_id
_entity_poly.type
_entity_poly.pdbx_seq_one_letter_code
_entity_poly.pdbx_strand_id
1 'polypeptide(L)' 'MCGICGDVAFSSLTSPEAAHLRVMAMLRSLSHRGPDATRQVNIDLAVLGATRLAIRGLNEQL' A
#
# COMPACT_ATOMS: atom_id res chain seq x y z
N MET A 1 10.93 2.27 -10.32
CA MET A 1 10.71 0.93 -9.73
C MET A 1 9.63 1.09 -8.69
N CYS A 2 8.50 0.40 -8.77
CA CYS A 2 7.39 0.50 -7.83
C CYS A 2 7.77 0.17 -6.38
N GLY A 3 6.96 0.64 -5.42
CA GLY A 3 7.13 0.38 -3.99
C GLY A 3 5.97 -0.45 -3.43
N ILE A 4 6.26 -1.33 -2.48
CA ILE A 4 5.26 -2.14 -1.74
C ILE A 4 5.62 -2.04 -0.25
N CYS A 5 4.61 -1.92 0.60
CA CYS A 5 4.75 -1.94 2.05
C CYS A 5 3.54 -2.63 2.68
N GLY A 6 3.65 -2.99 3.96
CA GLY A 6 2.52 -3.56 4.67
C GLY A 6 2.79 -3.74 6.16
N ASP A 7 1.70 -3.91 6.89
CA ASP A 7 1.67 -4.28 8.30
C ASP A 7 0.82 -5.56 8.42
N VAL A 8 1.38 -6.60 9.04
CA VAL A 8 0.80 -7.96 9.04
C VAL A 8 0.83 -8.51 10.46
N ALA A 9 -0.25 -9.16 10.87
CA ALA A 9 -0.37 -9.86 12.13
C ALA A 9 -0.82 -11.31 11.92
N PHE A 10 -0.40 -12.22 12.80
CA PHE A 10 -0.75 -13.64 12.72
C PHE A 10 -2.13 -13.99 13.27
N SER A 11 -2.70 -13.12 14.12
CA SER A 11 -3.98 -13.39 14.80
C SER A 11 -5.02 -12.29 14.56
N SER A 12 -4.63 -11.02 14.70
CA SER A 12 -5.47 -9.85 14.40
C SER A 12 -4.62 -8.60 14.45
N LEU A 13 -4.97 -7.57 13.67
CA LEU A 13 -4.41 -6.24 13.87
C LEU A 13 -4.96 -5.64 15.16
N THR A 14 -4.12 -5.50 16.19
CA THR A 14 -4.50 -4.96 17.51
C THR A 14 -5.12 -3.55 17.43
N SER A 15 -4.71 -2.77 16.43
CA SER A 15 -5.34 -1.49 16.09
C SER A 15 -5.35 -1.35 14.55
N PRO A 16 -6.46 -1.67 13.88
CA PRO A 16 -6.58 -1.56 12.43
C PRO A 16 -6.33 -0.13 11.94
N GLU A 17 -6.80 0.88 12.68
CA GLU A 17 -6.58 2.29 12.35
C GLU A 17 -5.10 2.69 12.44
N ALA A 18 -4.39 2.24 13.49
CA ALA A 18 -2.97 2.53 13.59
C ALA A 18 -2.16 1.82 12.49
N ALA A 19 -2.53 0.58 12.13
CA ALA A 19 -1.92 -0.14 11.01
C ALA A 19 -2.17 0.59 9.67
N HIS A 20 -3.40 1.07 9.45
CA HIS A 20 -3.77 1.90 8.32
C HIS A 20 -2.89 3.15 8.19
N LEU A 21 -2.76 3.92 9.27
CA LEU A 21 -1.94 5.14 9.30
C LEU A 21 -0.44 4.86 9.09
N ARG A 22 0.08 3.74 9.64
CA ARG A 22 1.46 3.31 9.39
C ARG A 22 1.69 3.01 7.91
N VAL A 23 0.80 2.25 7.27
CA VAL A 23 0.91 1.95 5.85
C VAL A 23 0.80 3.19 4.99
N MET A 24 -0.11 4.13 5.31
CA MET A 24 -0.17 5.43 4.63
C MET A 24 1.15 6.21 4.72
N ALA A 25 1.78 6.24 5.89
CA ALA A 25 3.07 6.90 6.07
C ALA A 25 4.18 6.23 5.24
N MET A 26 4.23 4.90 5.22
CA MET A 26 5.17 4.14 4.39
C MET A 26 4.97 4.42 2.89
N LEU A 27 3.71 4.48 2.43
CA LEU A 27 3.37 4.81 1.05
C LEU A 27 3.89 6.20 0.65
N ARG A 28 3.77 7.21 1.53
CA ARG A 28 4.32 8.55 1.28
C ARG A 28 5.84 8.51 1.08
N SER A 29 6.56 7.75 1.91
CA SER A 29 8.01 7.56 1.76
C SER A 29 8.38 6.86 0.45
N LEU A 30 7.50 6.01 -0.07
CA LEU A 30 7.67 5.28 -1.34
C LEU A 30 7.14 6.04 -2.57
N SER A 31 6.62 7.27 -2.43
CA SER A 31 6.02 8.03 -3.54
C SER A 31 6.95 8.18 -4.74
N HIS A 32 8.25 8.43 -4.51
CA HIS A 32 9.28 8.57 -5.55
C HIS A 32 9.48 7.31 -6.41
N ARG A 33 9.00 6.14 -5.95
CA ARG A 33 9.12 4.85 -6.63
C ARG A 33 7.95 4.55 -7.56
N GLY A 34 6.81 5.19 -7.35
CA GLY A 34 5.60 4.96 -8.15
C GLY A 34 4.70 6.20 -8.15
N PRO A 35 4.99 7.20 -9.00
CA PRO A 35 4.28 8.48 -9.00
C PRO A 35 2.88 8.41 -9.63
N ASP A 36 2.55 7.36 -10.38
CA ASP A 36 1.33 7.33 -11.19
C ASP A 36 0.07 7.02 -10.38
N ALA A 37 0.20 6.19 -9.33
CA ALA A 37 -0.89 5.90 -8.42
C ALA A 37 -0.38 5.35 -7.09
N THR A 38 -1.22 5.42 -6.06
CA THR A 38 -0.99 4.76 -4.77
C THR A 38 -2.31 4.13 -4.32
N ARG A 39 -2.24 2.91 -3.78
CA ARG A 39 -3.42 2.22 -3.25
C ARG A 39 -3.03 1.43 -2.01
N GLN A 40 -4.00 1.22 -1.14
CA GLN A 40 -3.90 0.24 -0.07
C GLN A 40 -5.18 -0.59 0.04
N VAL A 41 -5.04 -1.75 0.65
CA VAL A 41 -6.13 -2.68 0.97
C VAL A 41 -5.98 -3.11 2.43
N ASN A 42 -7.10 -3.15 3.13
CA ASN A 42 -7.18 -3.58 4.52
C ASN A 42 -7.95 -4.90 4.58
N ILE A 43 -7.40 -5.87 5.31
CA ILE A 43 -8.04 -7.14 5.69
C ILE A 43 -7.79 -7.36 7.20
N ASP A 44 -8.49 -8.33 7.80
CA ASP A 44 -8.44 -8.57 9.25
C ASP A 44 -7.02 -8.77 9.82
N LEU A 45 -6.13 -9.35 9.01
CA LEU A 45 -4.77 -9.72 9.40
C LEU A 45 -3.69 -8.81 8.80
N ALA A 46 -4.04 -7.90 7.90
CA ALA A 46 -3.04 -7.10 7.20
C ALA A 46 -3.57 -5.80 6.62
N VAL A 47 -2.69 -4.81 6.54
CA VAL A 47 -2.83 -3.67 5.65
C VAL A 47 -1.69 -3.71 4.65
N LEU A 48 -2.01 -3.72 3.36
CA LEU A 48 -1.02 -3.75 2.27
C LEU A 48 -1.13 -2.49 1.45
N GLY A 49 0.00 -1.87 1.12
CA GLY A 49 0.10 -0.67 0.29
C GLY A 49 1.03 -0.87 -0.90
N ALA A 50 0.72 -0.25 -2.03
CA ALA A 50 1.61 -0.16 -3.18
C ALA A 50 1.61 1.23 -3.85
N THR A 51 2.76 1.61 -4.39
CA THR A 51 2.92 2.74 -5.33
C THR A 51 3.14 2.22 -6.74
N ARG A 52 2.45 2.80 -7.74
CA ARG A 52 2.46 2.37 -9.13
C ARG A 52 3.40 3.23 -9.96
N LEU A 53 4.33 2.57 -10.65
CA LEU A 53 4.99 3.11 -11.84
C LEU A 53 4.48 2.31 -13.05
N ALA A 54 3.67 2.94 -13.88
CA ALA A 54 2.96 2.33 -14.99
C ALA A 54 3.92 2.15 -16.19
N ILE A 55 4.31 0.90 -16.43
CA ILE A 55 5.08 0.51 -17.62
C ILE A 55 4.21 -0.23 -18.64
N ARG A 56 3.16 -0.92 -18.16
CA ARG A 56 2.16 -1.64 -18.95
C ARG A 56 0.75 -1.37 -18.38
N GLY A 57 -0.28 -1.64 -19.17
CA GLY A 57 -1.68 -1.44 -18.77
C GLY A 57 -2.00 0.04 -18.51
N LEU A 58 -1.42 0.95 -19.31
CA LEU A 58 -1.67 2.41 -19.18
C LEU A 58 -3.14 2.77 -19.43
N ASN A 59 -3.82 1.98 -20.27
CA ASN A 59 -5.21 2.17 -20.65
C ASN A 59 -6.14 1.09 -20.06
N GLU A 60 -5.62 0.19 -19.24
CA GLU A 60 -6.44 -0.79 -18.53
C GLU A 60 -7.00 -0.10 -17.28
N GLN A 61 -8.32 0.09 -17.28
CA GLN A 61 -9.05 0.59 -16.12
C GLN A 61 -9.19 -0.54 -15.10
N LEU A 62 -8.55 -0.38 -13.93
CA LEU A 62 -8.67 -1.25 -12.76
C LEU A 62 -9.69 -0.68 -11.76
#